data_AF-A0A2N5RZF2-F1
#
_entry.id   AF-A0A2N5RZF2-F1
#
_cell.length_a   1.000
_cell.length_b   1.000
_cell.length_c   1.000
_cell.angle_alpha   90.00
_cell.angle_beta   90.00
_cell.angle_gamma   90.00
#
_symmetry.space_group_name_H-M   'P 1'
#
loop_
_entity.id
_entity.type
_entity.pdbx_description
1 polymer ?
#
loop_
_entity_poly.entity_id
_entity_poly.type
_entity_poly.pdbx_seq_one_letter_code
_entity_poly.pdbx_strand_id
1 'polypeptide(L)'
;MTDRLDCHHTDSLTHEQDLAVKSFERVLLNFRHHLVQLEGDGSRSEVVSLKIRSHFHRIQTAILPPLPGKLLRMCDLLLNPFFPPDKQVSNYQTGMALVAEVNAIVEDLVAATASFRLLRKTRNDPRRVPDLEECRLCGIAEANIVQLVTKLEQLLHRYSDIISRSSEGNTTRMTMQWAQANRDTHLLRGVLSIIPSDGLSS
;
A
#
# COMPACT_ATOMS: atom_id res chain seq x y z
N MET A 1 -18.83 38.20 41.22
CA MET A 1 -19.20 36.99 40.46
C MET A 1 -18.62 37.18 39.07
N THR A 2 -17.45 36.60 38.83
CA THR A 2 -16.73 36.73 37.57
C THR A 2 -16.85 35.40 36.82
N ASP A 3 -17.38 35.51 35.61
CA ASP A 3 -17.60 34.45 34.66
C ASP A 3 -16.38 33.55 34.49
N ARG A 4 -16.57 32.26 34.75
CA ARG A 4 -15.69 31.22 34.23
C ARG A 4 -16.04 31.06 32.76
N LEU A 5 -15.19 31.61 31.90
CA LEU A 5 -15.10 31.20 30.50
C LEU A 5 -14.70 29.73 30.48
N ASP A 6 -15.69 28.86 30.32
CA ASP A 6 -15.49 27.49 29.90
C ASP A 6 -14.90 27.50 28.49
N CYS A 7 -13.57 27.44 28.43
CA CYS A 7 -12.84 27.16 27.20
C CYS A 7 -13.14 25.72 26.80
N HIS A 8 -14.22 25.50 26.05
CA HIS A 8 -14.37 24.29 25.25
C HIS A 8 -13.22 24.24 24.23
N HIS A 9 -12.15 23.51 24.56
CA HIS A 9 -11.25 22.97 23.54
C HIS A 9 -12.09 22.01 22.70
N THR A 10 -12.57 22.47 21.56
CA THR A 10 -12.96 21.55 20.49
C THR A 10 -11.66 20.93 20.00
N ASP A 11 -11.40 19.68 20.42
CA ASP A 11 -10.24 18.87 20.07
C ASP A 11 -10.22 18.57 18.57
N SER A 12 -9.87 19.61 17.80
CA SER A 12 -9.65 19.55 16.36
C SER A 12 -8.27 19.00 16.06
N LEU A 13 -8.17 18.21 14.99
CA LEU A 13 -6.88 17.73 14.48
C LEU A 13 -5.94 18.91 14.25
N THR A 14 -4.67 18.71 14.54
CA THR A 14 -3.64 19.67 14.10
C THR A 14 -3.64 19.76 12.58
N HIS A 15 -3.14 20.88 12.04
CA HIS A 15 -3.05 21.08 10.59
C HIS A 15 -2.34 19.91 9.88
N GLU A 16 -1.24 19.42 10.44
CA GLU A 16 -0.46 18.31 9.87
C GLU A 16 -1.20 16.96 9.92
N GLN A 17 -1.97 16.72 10.98
CA GLN A 17 -2.81 15.52 11.08
C GLN A 17 -3.93 15.54 10.04
N ASP A 18 -4.59 16.68 9.84
CA ASP A 18 -5.62 16.85 8.81
C ASP A 18 -5.05 16.65 7.39
N LEU A 19 -3.87 17.21 7.10
CA LEU A 19 -3.17 16.98 5.84
C LEU A 19 -2.82 15.51 5.62
N ALA A 20 -2.33 14.83 6.66
CA ALA A 20 -2.01 13.41 6.59
C ALA A 20 -3.26 12.57 6.30
N VAL A 21 -4.37 12.81 6.99
CA VAL A 21 -5.65 12.11 6.75
C VAL A 21 -6.10 12.29 5.30
N LYS A 22 -6.10 13.52 4.78
CA LYS A 22 -6.45 13.81 3.38
C LYS A 22 -5.52 13.12 2.37
N SER A 23 -4.23 13.01 2.70
CA SER A 23 -3.26 12.27 1.88
C SER A 23 -3.62 10.77 1.83
N PHE A 24 -3.94 10.17 2.98
CA PHE A 24 -4.39 8.78 3.03
C PHE A 24 -5.70 8.57 2.27
N GLU A 25 -6.69 9.44 2.43
CA GLU A 25 -7.97 9.34 1.71
C GLU A 25 -7.77 9.29 0.19
N ARG A 26 -6.89 10.15 -0.34
CA ARG A 26 -6.56 10.17 -1.76
C ARG A 26 -5.91 8.86 -2.23
N VAL A 27 -4.94 8.36 -1.47
CA VAL A 27 -4.25 7.10 -1.81
C VAL A 27 -5.17 5.90 -1.69
N LEU A 28 -6.03 5.84 -0.66
CA LEU A 28 -7.01 4.78 -0.48
C LEU A 28 -8.02 4.74 -1.62
N LEU A 29 -8.45 5.90 -2.13
CA LEU A 29 -9.30 5.97 -3.32
C LEU A 29 -8.61 5.38 -4.55
N ASN A 30 -7.33 5.69 -4.76
CA ASN A 30 -6.54 5.10 -5.85
C ASN A 30 -6.40 3.59 -5.69
N PHE A 31 -6.16 3.09 -4.47
CA PHE A 31 -6.02 1.66 -4.22
C PHE A 31 -7.30 0.90 -4.54
N ARG A 32 -8.45 1.45 -4.14
CA ARG A 32 -9.75 0.87 -4.49
C ARG A 32 -9.99 0.87 -5.99
N HIS A 33 -9.61 1.94 -6.69
CA HIS A 33 -9.68 1.99 -8.14
C HIS A 33 -8.80 0.90 -8.78
N HIS A 34 -7.57 0.73 -8.30
CA HIS A 34 -6.67 -0.32 -8.76
C HIS A 34 -7.17 -1.73 -8.45
N LEU A 35 -7.76 -1.97 -7.27
CA LEU A 35 -8.37 -3.26 -6.93
C LEU A 35 -9.52 -3.60 -7.87
N VAL A 36 -10.40 -2.63 -8.17
CA VAL A 36 -11.46 -2.82 -9.17
C VAL A 36 -10.87 -3.11 -10.55
N GLN A 37 -9.78 -2.44 -10.94
CA GLN A 37 -9.09 -2.76 -12.20
C GLN A 37 -8.47 -4.15 -12.19
N LEU A 38 -7.91 -4.59 -11.05
CA LEU A 38 -7.27 -5.89 -10.86
C LEU A 38 -8.28 -7.05 -10.80
N GLU A 39 -9.48 -6.79 -10.28
CA GLU A 39 -10.60 -7.75 -10.18
C GLU A 39 -11.50 -7.73 -11.44
N GLY A 40 -11.49 -6.63 -12.18
CA GLY A 40 -12.36 -6.38 -13.33
C GLY A 40 -12.08 -7.27 -14.55
N ASP A 41 -13.18 -7.66 -15.19
CA ASP A 41 -13.23 -8.63 -16.29
C ASP A 41 -12.59 -8.09 -17.58
N GLY A 42 -11.39 -8.60 -17.91
CA GLY A 42 -10.91 -8.97 -19.26
C GLY A 42 -10.98 -8.00 -20.46
N SER A 43 -11.61 -6.83 -20.37
CA SER A 43 -12.02 -6.05 -21.53
C SER A 43 -11.30 -4.71 -21.59
N ARG A 44 -10.05 -4.77 -22.06
CA ARG A 44 -9.36 -3.81 -22.95
C ARG A 44 -7.86 -3.87 -22.67
N SER A 45 -7.11 -4.55 -23.53
CA SER A 45 -5.73 -4.17 -23.77
C SER A 45 -5.27 -4.76 -25.08
N GLU A 46 -4.76 -3.88 -25.93
CA GLU A 46 -4.09 -4.13 -27.20
C GLU A 46 -2.78 -4.90 -26.96
N VAL A 47 -2.29 -5.54 -28.01
CA VAL A 47 -1.13 -6.43 -27.98
C VAL A 47 0.12 -5.69 -27.49
N VAL A 48 0.51 -5.90 -26.23
CA VAL A 48 1.81 -5.45 -25.67
C VAL A 48 2.72 -6.66 -25.44
N SER A 49 4.02 -6.44 -25.65
CA SER A 49 5.11 -7.42 -25.69
C SER A 49 5.19 -8.40 -24.51
N LEU A 50 5.51 -9.67 -24.81
CA LEU A 50 5.78 -10.78 -23.86
C LEU A 50 7.13 -10.62 -23.14
N LYS A 51 7.36 -9.51 -22.42
CA LYS A 51 8.53 -9.33 -21.53
C LYS A 51 8.21 -9.76 -20.09
N ILE A 52 7.40 -10.81 -19.93
CA ILE A 52 6.87 -11.27 -18.65
C ILE A 52 7.99 -11.56 -17.65
N ARG A 53 9.03 -12.31 -18.05
CA ARG A 53 10.20 -12.57 -17.20
C ARG A 53 10.89 -11.29 -16.71
N SER A 54 11.02 -10.27 -17.58
CA SER A 54 11.60 -8.98 -17.20
C SER A 54 10.70 -8.19 -16.25
N HIS A 55 9.37 -8.30 -16.38
CA HIS A 55 8.43 -7.67 -15.46
C HIS A 55 8.44 -8.34 -14.09
N PHE A 56 8.43 -9.68 -14.05
CA PHE A 56 8.62 -10.44 -12.82
C PHE A 56 9.92 -10.08 -12.10
N HIS A 57 11.02 -10.07 -12.86
CA HIS A 57 12.31 -9.68 -12.32
C HIS A 57 12.27 -8.26 -11.76
N ARG A 58 11.73 -7.28 -12.49
CA ARG A 58 11.59 -5.90 -12.00
C ARG A 58 10.72 -5.81 -10.74
N ILE A 59 9.61 -6.54 -10.67
CA ILE A 59 8.76 -6.57 -9.48
C ILE A 59 9.57 -7.04 -8.27
N GLN A 60 10.32 -8.12 -8.43
CA GLN A 60 11.07 -8.75 -7.35
C GLN A 60 12.31 -7.96 -6.93
N THR A 61 13.03 -7.34 -7.87
CA THR A 61 14.33 -6.71 -7.58
C THR A 61 14.24 -5.21 -7.34
N ALA A 62 13.23 -4.53 -7.88
CA ALA A 62 13.12 -3.08 -7.80
C ALA A 62 11.86 -2.60 -7.07
N ILE A 63 10.70 -3.22 -7.33
CA ILE A 63 9.41 -2.66 -6.87
C ILE A 63 9.06 -3.10 -5.43
N LEU A 64 9.15 -4.40 -5.12
CA LEU A 64 8.78 -4.92 -3.80
C LEU A 64 9.82 -4.71 -2.68
N PRO A 65 11.14 -4.86 -2.92
CA PRO A 65 12.13 -4.77 -1.84
C PRO A 65 12.06 -3.51 -0.96
N PRO A 66 11.80 -2.29 -1.48
CA PRO A 66 11.76 -1.12 -0.63
C PRO A 66 10.49 -1.00 0.22
N LEU A 67 9.40 -1.70 -0.13
CA LEU A 67 8.08 -1.48 0.46
C LEU A 67 8.01 -1.74 1.97
N PRO A 68 8.54 -2.85 2.55
CA PRO A 68 8.50 -3.07 3.99
C PRO A 68 9.15 -1.94 4.79
N GLY A 69 10.32 -1.49 4.34
CA GLY A 69 11.07 -0.42 5.03
C GLY A 69 10.32 0.91 4.99
N LYS A 70 9.66 1.23 3.87
CA LYS A 70 8.84 2.42 3.75
C LYS A 70 7.62 2.37 4.67
N LEU A 71 6.92 1.23 4.73
CA LEU A 71 5.73 1.07 5.57
C LEU A 71 6.06 1.17 7.07
N LEU A 72 7.17 0.57 7.50
CA LEU A 72 7.65 0.66 8.89
C LEU A 72 8.01 2.11 9.24
N ARG A 73 8.82 2.77 8.40
CA ARG A 73 9.21 4.15 8.63
C ARG A 73 8.01 5.10 8.64
N MET A 74 7.02 4.85 7.79
CA MET A 74 5.76 5.60 7.76
C MET A 74 4.94 5.37 9.04
N CYS A 75 4.85 4.12 9.51
CA CYS A 75 4.20 3.78 10.78
C CYS A 75 4.83 4.56 11.95
N ASP A 76 6.15 4.56 12.02
CA ASP A 76 6.87 5.28 13.07
C ASP A 76 6.57 6.76 12.96
N LEU A 77 6.92 7.41 11.84
CA LEU A 77 6.84 8.87 11.69
C LEU A 77 5.44 9.44 11.94
N LEU A 78 4.39 8.73 11.52
CA LEU A 78 3.02 9.26 11.55
C LEU A 78 2.24 8.88 12.81
N LEU A 79 2.58 7.76 13.45
CA LEU A 79 1.75 7.18 14.50
C LEU A 79 2.47 7.06 15.85
N ASN A 80 3.80 7.16 15.90
CA ASN A 80 4.55 6.98 17.14
C ASN A 80 4.26 8.15 18.11
N PRO A 81 3.63 7.89 19.28
CA PRO A 81 3.26 8.93 20.22
C PRO A 81 4.45 9.48 21.02
N PHE A 82 5.63 8.88 20.91
CA PHE A 82 6.83 9.24 21.67
C PHE A 82 7.71 10.27 20.97
N PHE A 83 7.34 10.74 19.77
CA PHE A 83 8.10 11.79 19.11
C PHE A 83 7.95 13.12 19.84
N PRO A 84 9.06 13.85 20.04
CA PRO A 84 8.99 15.14 20.70
C PRO A 84 8.27 16.16 19.80
N PRO A 85 7.54 17.14 20.39
CA PRO A 85 6.67 18.06 19.64
C PRO A 85 7.39 18.85 18.55
N ASP A 86 8.66 19.19 18.76
CA ASP A 86 9.50 19.94 17.80
C ASP A 86 9.79 19.16 16.51
N LYS A 87 9.64 17.82 16.53
CA LYS A 87 9.81 16.96 15.36
C LYS A 87 8.51 16.63 14.65
N GLN A 88 7.37 16.93 15.26
CA GLN A 88 6.06 16.47 14.79
C GLN A 88 5.78 16.91 13.35
N VAL A 89 5.97 18.19 13.03
CA VAL A 89 5.77 18.74 11.67
C VAL A 89 6.68 18.04 10.65
N SER A 90 7.99 17.95 10.93
CA SER A 90 8.95 17.30 10.02
C SER A 90 8.67 15.81 9.81
N ASN A 91 8.16 15.14 10.83
CA ASN A 91 7.77 13.74 10.77
C ASN A 91 6.52 13.54 9.92
N TYR A 92 5.51 14.39 10.07
CA TYR A 92 4.31 14.36 9.22
C TYR A 92 4.66 14.62 7.76
N GLN A 93 5.47 15.63 7.46
CA GLN A 93 5.92 15.91 6.09
C GLN A 93 6.68 14.73 5.47
N THR A 94 7.63 14.16 6.21
CA THR A 94 8.40 12.99 5.76
C THR A 94 7.49 11.77 5.59
N GLY A 95 6.56 11.53 6.52
CA GLY A 95 5.62 10.43 6.46
C GLY A 95 4.64 10.55 5.29
N MET A 96 4.15 11.76 5.00
CA MET A 96 3.30 12.02 3.82
C MET A 96 4.07 11.81 2.50
N ALA A 97 5.36 12.14 2.45
CA ALA A 97 6.19 11.79 1.29
C ALA A 97 6.28 10.26 1.09
N LEU A 98 6.42 9.50 2.19
CA LEU A 98 6.40 8.03 2.13
C LEU A 98 5.03 7.49 1.67
N VAL A 99 3.92 8.12 2.05
CA VAL A 99 2.58 7.76 1.55
C VAL A 99 2.53 7.87 0.02
N ALA A 100 3.06 8.96 -0.55
CA ALA A 100 3.14 9.14 -2.00
C ALA A 100 4.05 8.10 -2.68
N GLU A 101 5.20 7.78 -2.07
CA GLU A 101 6.09 6.73 -2.59
C GLU A 101 5.44 5.34 -2.57
N VAL A 102 4.69 5.01 -1.52
CA VAL A 102 3.93 3.75 -1.44
C VAL A 102 2.84 3.70 -2.51
N ASN A 103 2.16 4.82 -2.78
CA ASN A 103 1.20 4.90 -3.88
C ASN A 103 1.86 4.65 -5.24
N ALA A 104 3.01 5.27 -5.51
CA ALA A 104 3.76 5.05 -6.74
C ALA A 104 4.20 3.59 -6.92
N ILE A 105 4.61 2.92 -5.83
CA ILE A 105 4.94 1.48 -5.86
C ILE A 105 3.72 0.65 -6.27
N VAL A 106 2.53 0.96 -5.74
CA VAL A 106 1.29 0.24 -6.10
C VAL A 106 0.90 0.50 -7.55
N GLU A 107 1.03 1.74 -8.04
CA GLU A 107 0.82 2.06 -9.46
C GLU A 107 1.76 1.24 -10.36
N ASP A 108 3.03 1.15 -10.01
CA ASP A 108 4.04 0.35 -10.72
C ASP A 108 3.69 -1.16 -10.71
N LEU A 109 3.20 -1.68 -9.58
CA LEU A 109 2.74 -3.07 -9.47
C LEU A 109 1.54 -3.33 -10.39
N VAL A 110 0.53 -2.45 -10.35
CA VAL A 110 -0.68 -2.58 -11.17
C VAL A 110 -0.33 -2.48 -12.65
N ALA A 111 0.52 -1.52 -13.04
CA ALA A 111 1.01 -1.41 -14.41
C ALA A 111 1.73 -2.70 -14.86
N ALA A 112 2.54 -3.31 -13.99
CA ALA A 112 3.21 -4.56 -14.31
C ALA A 112 2.21 -5.73 -14.50
N THR A 113 1.11 -5.78 -13.73
CA THR A 113 0.07 -6.82 -13.91
C THR A 113 -0.66 -6.76 -15.24
N ALA A 114 -0.71 -5.59 -15.90
CA ALA A 114 -1.30 -5.48 -17.24
C ALA A 114 -0.61 -6.43 -18.24
N SER A 115 0.69 -6.69 -18.06
CA SER A 115 1.43 -7.64 -18.90
C SER A 115 1.00 -9.10 -18.70
N PHE A 116 0.55 -9.48 -17.50
CA PHE A 116 0.10 -10.84 -17.18
C PHE A 116 -1.24 -11.19 -17.84
N ARG A 117 -2.13 -10.20 -17.97
CA ARG A 117 -3.47 -10.36 -18.56
C ARG A 117 -3.44 -10.65 -20.05
N LEU A 118 -2.42 -10.16 -20.75
CA LEU A 118 -2.22 -10.40 -22.18
C LEU A 118 -1.98 -11.88 -22.48
N LEU A 119 -1.25 -12.59 -21.60
CA LEU A 119 -0.96 -14.02 -21.74
C LEU A 119 -2.23 -14.89 -21.68
N ARG A 120 -3.20 -14.53 -20.82
CA ARG A 120 -4.49 -15.24 -20.70
C ARG A 120 -5.32 -15.14 -21.98
N LYS A 121 -5.22 -14.03 -22.73
CA LYS A 121 -5.93 -13.86 -24.02
C LYS A 121 -5.27 -14.65 -25.15
N THR A 122 -3.94 -14.73 -25.19
CA THR A 122 -3.22 -15.51 -26.20
C THR A 122 -3.43 -17.02 -26.06
N ARG A 123 -3.91 -17.51 -24.90
CA ARG A 123 -4.31 -18.92 -24.71
C ARG A 123 -5.39 -19.39 -25.70
N ASN A 124 -6.19 -18.47 -26.23
CA ASN A 124 -7.23 -18.78 -27.22
C ASN A 124 -6.73 -18.70 -28.67
N ASP A 125 -5.47 -18.34 -28.92
CA ASP A 125 -4.87 -18.36 -30.25
C ASP A 125 -4.25 -19.75 -30.53
N PRO A 126 -4.84 -20.58 -31.41
CA PRO A 126 -4.32 -21.91 -31.72
C PRO A 126 -2.94 -21.89 -32.39
N ARG A 127 -2.42 -20.74 -32.81
CA ARG A 127 -1.09 -20.59 -33.43
C ARG A 127 0.02 -20.19 -32.45
N ARG A 128 -0.34 -19.80 -31.22
CA ARG A 128 0.59 -19.43 -30.15
C ARG A 128 0.17 -20.17 -28.89
N VAL A 129 0.59 -21.43 -28.78
CA VAL A 129 0.44 -22.19 -27.52
C VAL A 129 1.32 -21.50 -26.48
N PRO A 130 0.75 -20.78 -25.50
CA PRO A 130 1.55 -20.19 -24.45
C PRO A 130 2.06 -21.32 -23.57
N ASP A 131 3.26 -21.18 -23.00
CA ASP A 131 3.73 -22.10 -21.98
C ASP A 131 2.71 -22.14 -20.82
N LEU A 132 2.17 -23.34 -20.55
CA LEU A 132 1.18 -23.56 -19.50
C LEU A 132 1.74 -23.19 -18.13
N GLU A 133 3.05 -23.37 -17.94
CA GLU A 133 3.74 -23.01 -16.71
C GLU A 133 3.80 -21.48 -16.54
N GLU A 134 4.17 -20.75 -17.60
CA GLU A 134 4.20 -19.29 -17.60
C GLU A 134 2.79 -18.70 -17.36
N CYS A 135 1.74 -19.33 -17.92
CA CYS A 135 0.35 -18.96 -17.65
C CYS A 135 -0.04 -19.13 -16.19
N ARG A 136 0.34 -20.26 -15.58
CA ARG A 136 0.07 -20.54 -14.18
C ARG A 136 0.79 -19.55 -13.27
N LEU A 137 2.07 -19.27 -13.55
CA LEU A 137 2.88 -18.31 -12.80
C LEU A 137 2.29 -16.89 -12.87
N CYS A 138 1.84 -16.46 -14.04
CA CYS A 138 1.15 -15.16 -14.21
C CYS A 138 -0.12 -15.07 -13.36
N GLY A 139 -0.93 -16.12 -13.33
CA GLY A 139 -2.14 -16.16 -12.49
C GLY A 139 -1.85 -16.12 -10.99
N ILE A 140 -0.82 -16.83 -10.54
CA ILE A 140 -0.36 -16.80 -9.15
C ILE A 140 0.14 -15.40 -8.78
N ALA A 141 0.92 -14.76 -9.67
CA ALA A 141 1.46 -13.43 -9.44
C ALA A 141 0.39 -12.35 -9.38
N GLU A 142 -0.58 -12.40 -10.30
CA GLU A 142 -1.75 -11.51 -10.30
C GLU A 142 -2.51 -11.63 -8.97
N ALA A 143 -2.80 -12.86 -8.53
CA ALA A 143 -3.49 -13.11 -7.26
C ALA A 143 -2.68 -12.61 -6.05
N ASN A 144 -1.36 -12.81 -6.04
CA ASN A 144 -0.49 -12.32 -4.97
C ASN A 144 -0.42 -10.79 -4.94
N ILE A 145 -0.42 -10.12 -6.10
CA ILE A 145 -0.43 -8.66 -6.18
C ILE A 145 -1.77 -8.11 -5.70
N VAL A 146 -2.90 -8.72 -6.08
CA VAL A 146 -4.22 -8.37 -5.53
C VAL A 146 -4.20 -8.46 -4.00
N GLN A 147 -3.78 -9.59 -3.45
CA GLN A 147 -3.70 -9.78 -1.99
C GLN A 147 -2.79 -8.76 -1.31
N LEU A 148 -1.66 -8.42 -1.93
CA LEU A 148 -0.75 -7.40 -1.42
C LEU A 148 -1.45 -6.03 -1.38
N VAL A 149 -2.03 -5.58 -2.49
CA VAL A 149 -2.71 -4.27 -2.58
C VAL A 149 -3.88 -4.20 -1.59
N THR A 150 -4.65 -5.28 -1.43
CA THR A 150 -5.72 -5.35 -0.42
C THR A 150 -5.18 -5.17 1.00
N LYS A 151 -4.10 -5.86 1.36
CA LYS A 151 -3.51 -5.74 2.71
C LYS A 151 -2.90 -4.36 2.94
N LEU A 152 -2.32 -3.74 1.91
CA LEU A 152 -1.84 -2.36 2.00
C LEU A 152 -3.00 -1.40 2.21
N GLU A 153 -4.11 -1.53 1.47
CA GLU A 153 -5.32 -0.69 1.65
C GLU A 153 -5.82 -0.75 3.09
N GLN A 154 -5.96 -1.96 3.65
CA GLN A 154 -6.39 -2.17 5.02
C GLN A 154 -5.44 -1.53 6.05
N LEU A 155 -4.12 -1.63 5.81
CA LEU A 155 -3.11 -1.05 6.70
C LEU A 155 -3.15 0.49 6.67
N LEU A 156 -3.19 1.08 5.47
CA LEU A 156 -3.23 2.54 5.31
C LEU A 156 -4.53 3.12 5.88
N HIS A 157 -5.65 2.40 5.75
CA HIS A 157 -6.91 2.77 6.37
C HIS A 157 -6.79 2.79 7.89
N ARG A 158 -6.17 1.76 8.48
CA ARG A 158 -5.89 1.72 9.92
C ARG A 158 -5.00 2.87 10.38
N TYR A 159 -4.01 3.28 9.60
CA TYR A 159 -3.15 4.43 9.93
C TYR A 159 -3.95 5.73 9.96
N SER A 160 -4.76 5.97 8.92
CA SER A 160 -5.63 7.14 8.83
C SER A 160 -6.61 7.23 10.01
N ASP A 161 -7.20 6.09 10.39
CA ASP A 161 -8.08 5.98 11.55
C ASP A 161 -7.40 6.35 12.87
N ILE A 162 -6.15 5.92 13.07
CA ILE A 162 -5.39 6.24 14.28
C ILE A 162 -5.09 7.74 14.35
N ILE A 163 -4.68 8.36 13.24
CA ILE A 163 -4.42 9.80 13.16
C ILE A 163 -5.71 10.58 13.44
N SER A 164 -6.82 10.20 12.82
CA SER A 164 -8.10 10.87 12.97
C SER A 164 -8.64 10.87 14.39
N ARG A 165 -8.28 9.85 15.18
CA ARG A 165 -8.70 9.69 16.59
C ARG A 165 -7.66 10.18 17.59
N SER A 166 -6.52 10.69 17.12
CA SER A 166 -5.43 11.13 18.00
C SER A 166 -5.77 12.37 18.83
N SER A 167 -6.73 13.19 18.39
CA SER A 167 -7.20 14.34 19.16
C SER A 167 -8.03 13.96 20.40
N GLU A 168 -8.45 12.69 20.53
CA GLU A 168 -9.21 12.20 21.70
C GLU A 168 -8.37 12.15 23.02
N GLY A 169 -7.09 12.56 22.98
CA GLY A 169 -6.25 12.79 24.17
C GLY A 169 -5.82 11.53 24.96
N ASN A 170 -6.20 10.33 24.52
CA ASN A 170 -5.92 9.09 25.25
C ASN A 170 -4.56 8.48 24.83
N THR A 171 -3.49 8.93 25.47
CA THR A 171 -2.09 8.50 25.18
C THR A 171 -1.90 6.98 25.31
N THR A 172 -2.55 6.34 26.29
CA THR A 172 -2.48 4.88 26.51
C THR A 172 -3.10 4.12 25.33
N ARG A 173 -4.27 4.56 24.86
CA ARG A 173 -4.93 4.00 23.68
C ARG A 173 -4.10 4.22 22.42
N MET A 174 -3.57 5.42 22.21
CA MET A 174 -2.69 5.71 21.06
C MET A 174 -1.46 4.82 21.04
N THR A 175 -0.83 4.61 22.20
CA THR A 175 0.35 3.72 22.32
C THR A 175 0.00 2.28 21.94
N MET A 176 -1.13 1.75 22.42
CA MET A 176 -1.57 0.40 22.03
C MET A 176 -1.89 0.29 20.55
N GLN A 177 -2.55 1.31 19.98
CA GLN A 177 -2.89 1.35 18.56
C GLN A 177 -1.64 1.42 17.68
N TRP A 178 -0.67 2.26 18.03
CA TRP A 178 0.63 2.32 17.36
C TRP A 178 1.38 0.99 17.44
N ALA A 179 1.48 0.39 18.64
CA ALA A 179 2.15 -0.89 18.81
C ALA A 179 1.49 -2.01 17.99
N GLN A 180 0.16 -2.00 17.88
CA GLN A 180 -0.56 -2.94 17.00
C GLN A 180 -0.27 -2.67 15.52
N ALA A 181 -0.38 -1.42 15.08
CA ALA A 181 -0.10 -1.04 13.70
C ALA A 181 1.32 -1.43 13.29
N ASN A 182 2.32 -1.17 14.15
CA ASN A 182 3.71 -1.53 13.91
C ASN A 182 3.89 -3.05 13.75
N ARG A 183 3.22 -3.86 14.59
CA ARG A 183 3.22 -5.33 14.45
C ARG A 183 2.60 -5.80 13.14
N ASP A 184 1.45 -5.25 12.76
CA ASP A 184 0.77 -5.60 11.50
C ASP A 184 1.67 -5.29 10.29
N THR A 185 2.38 -4.18 10.34
CA THR A 185 3.33 -3.76 9.32
C THR A 185 4.52 -4.69 9.21
N HIS A 186 5.02 -5.21 10.34
CA HIS A 186 6.04 -6.25 10.33
C HIS A 186 5.54 -7.57 9.70
N LEU A 187 4.27 -7.94 9.91
CA LEU A 187 3.68 -9.16 9.33
C LEU A 187 3.53 -9.07 7.80
N LEU A 188 3.31 -7.86 7.26
CA LEU A 188 3.27 -7.61 5.81
C LEU A 188 4.58 -7.98 5.10
N ARG A 189 5.72 -7.93 5.81
CA ARG A 189 7.02 -8.36 5.25
C ARG A 189 7.01 -9.82 4.80
N GLY A 190 6.27 -10.69 5.49
CA GLY A 190 6.15 -12.11 5.14
C GLY A 190 5.22 -12.39 3.95
N VAL A 191 4.34 -11.45 3.60
CA VAL A 191 3.46 -11.55 2.41
C VAL A 191 4.24 -11.23 1.13
N LEU A 192 5.23 -10.33 1.25
CA LEU A 192 6.05 -9.88 0.13
C LEU A 192 7.04 -10.94 -0.38
N SER A 193 7.33 -11.97 0.41
CA SER A 193 8.14 -13.12 0.02
C SER A 193 7.37 -14.19 -0.78
N ILE A 194 6.06 -14.03 -0.99
CA ILE A 194 5.20 -15.07 -1.60
C ILE A 194 5.17 -14.99 -3.13
N ILE A 195 5.70 -13.93 -3.77
CA ILE A 195 5.84 -13.92 -5.23
C ILE A 195 6.97 -14.90 -5.60
N PRO A 196 6.65 -16.05 -6.24
CA PRO A 196 7.60 -17.15 -6.40
C PRO A 196 8.86 -16.69 -7.17
N SER A 197 10.03 -16.93 -6.59
CA SER A 197 11.35 -16.74 -7.22
C SER A 197 11.75 -17.94 -8.09
N ASP A 198 11.18 -19.11 -7.79
CA ASP A 198 11.68 -20.39 -8.29
C ASP A 198 10.67 -20.97 -9.28
N GLY A 199 10.92 -20.71 -10.57
CA GLY A 199 10.14 -21.28 -11.67
C GLY A 199 10.63 -20.91 -13.07
N LEU A 200 11.73 -20.17 -13.20
CA LEU A 200 12.27 -19.75 -14.51
C LEU A 200 13.73 -20.16 -14.74
N SER A 201 14.25 -21.03 -13.87
CA SER A 201 15.58 -21.64 -13.98
C SER A 201 15.43 -23.06 -14.53
N SER A 202 15.09 -23.19 -15.80
CA SER A 202 15.32 -24.38 -16.63
C SER A 202 15.26 -23.96 -18.09
#